data_AF-A0A7S4FMD2-F1
#
_entry.id   AF-A0A7S4FMD2-F1
#
_cell.length_a   1.000
_cell.length_b   1.000
_cell.length_c   1.000
_cell.angle_alpha   90.00
_cell.angle_beta   90.00
_cell.angle_gamma   90.00
#
_symmetry.space_group_name_H-M   'P 1'
#
loop_
_entity.id
_entity.type
_entity.pdbx_description
1 polymer ?
#
loop_
_entity_poly.entity_id
_entity_poly.type
_entity_poly.pdbx_seq_one_letter_code
_entity_poly.pdbx_strand_id
1 'polypeptide(L)'
;ALLDNTVPNPFVNEYPWTLYAMLKAVLCFLVLVPIRLVVLLFACLVLIAVFLPLVNLMAWLLRTGHEEAGQLPVIVEMLFAPLRLALRMVLWSFGFWWIPVTDHRKEKTQRPKILVANHCSIMDV
;
A
#
# COMPACT_ATOMS: atom_id res chain seq x y z
N ALA A 1 44.95 9.01 -27.34
CA ALA A 1 43.48 9.08 -27.38
C ALA A 1 42.96 7.96 -26.50
N LEU A 2 42.61 8.29 -25.25
CA LEU A 2 42.10 7.33 -24.27
C LEU A 2 40.67 6.97 -24.68
N LEU A 3 40.43 5.68 -24.96
CA LEU A 3 39.10 5.13 -25.16
C LEU A 3 38.34 5.27 -23.85
N ASP A 4 37.41 6.22 -23.81
CA ASP A 4 36.50 6.46 -22.71
C ASP A 4 35.47 5.30 -22.66
N ASN A 5 35.91 4.15 -22.15
CA ASN A 5 35.05 3.01 -21.86
C ASN A 5 34.24 3.30 -20.59
N THR A 6 33.36 4.29 -20.67
CA THR A 6 32.39 4.52 -19.59
C THR A 6 31.40 3.37 -19.62
N VAL A 7 31.50 2.48 -18.62
CA VAL A 7 30.50 1.45 -18.39
C VAL A 7 29.17 2.17 -18.18
N PRO A 8 28.14 1.93 -19.00
CA PRO A 8 26.87 2.63 -18.90
C PRO A 8 26.28 2.36 -17.52
N ASN A 9 25.99 3.42 -16.78
CA ASN A 9 25.48 3.32 -15.43
C ASN A 9 24.10 2.63 -15.45
N PRO A 10 23.95 1.43 -14.88
CA PRO A 10 22.70 0.67 -14.94
C PRO A 10 21.55 1.32 -14.15
N PHE A 11 21.85 2.34 -13.34
CA PHE A 11 20.87 3.11 -12.59
C PHE A 11 20.36 4.35 -13.34
N VAL A 12 20.96 4.66 -14.50
CA VAL A 12 20.53 5.77 -15.35
C VAL A 12 19.79 5.20 -16.55
N ASN A 13 18.46 5.30 -16.53
CA ASN A 13 17.64 4.92 -17.67
C ASN A 13 17.59 6.08 -18.66
N GLU A 14 18.49 6.08 -19.64
CA GLU A 14 18.44 7.01 -20.79
C GLU A 14 17.34 6.59 -21.76
N TYR A 15 16.08 6.77 -21.36
CA TYR A 15 14.94 6.47 -22.23
C TYR A 15 14.70 7.62 -23.20
N PRO A 16 14.84 7.43 -24.54
CA PRO A 16 14.68 8.50 -25.50
C PRO A 16 13.21 8.94 -25.60
N TRP A 17 12.94 10.21 -25.30
CA TRP A 17 11.62 10.84 -25.40
C TRP A 17 11.22 11.08 -26.86
N THR A 18 10.99 10.00 -27.59
CA THR A 18 10.46 10.05 -28.96
C THR A 18 8.97 10.38 -28.95
N LEU A 19 8.45 10.91 -30.07
CA LEU A 19 7.03 11.21 -30.24
C LEU A 19 6.15 9.95 -30.03
N TYR A 20 6.65 8.79 -30.42
CA TYR A 20 6.04 7.48 -30.15
C TYR A 20 5.95 7.17 -28.65
N ALA A 21 7.03 7.40 -27.90
CA ALA A 21 7.04 7.21 -26.45
C ALA A 21 6.06 8.16 -25.73
N MET A 22 6.00 9.42 -26.17
CA MET A 22 5.04 10.40 -25.63
C MET A 22 3.59 9.98 -25.89
N LEU A 23 3.25 9.55 -27.11
CA LEU A 23 1.91 9.06 -27.45
C LEU A 23 1.51 7.85 -26.59
N LYS A 24 2.43 6.89 -26.40
CA LYS A 24 2.19 5.73 -25.53
C LYS A 24 1.98 6.15 -24.08
N ALA A 25 2.75 7.11 -23.57
CA ALA A 25 2.59 7.62 -22.21
C ALA A 25 1.24 8.34 -22.02
N VAL A 26 0.84 9.18 -22.98
CA VAL A 26 -0.46 9.88 -22.95
C VAL A 26 -1.62 8.88 -23.02
N LEU A 27 -1.55 7.90 -23.91
CA LEU A 27 -2.57 6.85 -24.00
C LEU A 27 -2.64 6.03 -22.70
N CYS A 28 -1.49 5.65 -22.15
CA CYS A 28 -1.41 4.95 -20.88
C CYS A 28 -2.03 5.80 -19.76
N PHE A 29 -1.74 7.09 -19.71
CA PHE A 29 -2.30 8.01 -18.72
C PHE A 29 -3.83 8.14 -18.86
N LEU A 30 -4.33 8.37 -20.07
CA LEU A 30 -5.76 8.51 -20.35
C LEU A 30 -6.57 7.26 -20.01
N VAL A 31 -5.96 6.07 -20.10
CA VAL A 31 -6.61 4.80 -19.73
C VAL A 31 -6.42 4.48 -18.25
N LEU A 32 -5.22 4.67 -17.71
CA LEU A 32 -4.87 4.26 -16.35
C LEU A 32 -5.47 5.17 -15.28
N VAL A 33 -5.55 6.49 -15.54
CA VAL A 33 -6.14 7.46 -14.61
C VAL A 33 -7.62 7.17 -14.32
N PRO A 34 -8.52 7.01 -15.31
CA PRO A 34 -9.91 6.73 -15.01
C PRO A 34 -10.08 5.38 -14.29
N ILE A 35 -9.29 4.37 -14.66
CA ILE A 35 -9.28 3.08 -13.94
C ILE A 35 -8.90 3.29 -12.46
N ARG A 36 -7.82 4.03 -12.19
CA ARG A 36 -7.39 4.35 -10.82
C ARG A 36 -8.44 5.16 -10.06
N LEU A 37 -9.14 6.09 -10.72
CA LEU A 37 -10.22 6.86 -10.09
C LEU A 37 -11.41 5.97 -9.71
N VAL A 38 -11.82 5.06 -10.59
CA VAL A 38 -12.91 4.11 -10.28
C VAL A 38 -12.53 3.19 -9.12
N VAL A 39 -11.30 2.66 -9.12
CA VAL A 39 -10.79 1.83 -8.03
C VAL A 39 -10.71 2.63 -6.72
N LEU A 40 -10.26 3.89 -6.77
CA LEU A 40 -10.20 4.77 -5.62
C LEU A 40 -11.59 5.04 -5.05
N LEU A 41 -12.57 5.37 -5.90
CA LEU A 41 -13.95 5.61 -5.47
C LEU A 41 -14.54 4.35 -4.81
N PHE A 42 -14.36 3.19 -5.42
CA PHE A 42 -14.81 1.93 -4.84
C PHE A 42 -14.13 1.62 -3.51
N ALA A 43 -12.81 1.81 -3.42
CA ALA A 43 -12.05 1.63 -2.18
C ALA A 43 -12.52 2.57 -1.07
N CYS A 44 -12.79 3.85 -1.39
CA CYS A 44 -13.34 4.82 -0.45
C CYS A 44 -14.73 4.42 0.05
N LEU A 45 -15.61 3.91 -0.83
CA LEU A 45 -16.93 3.41 -0.43
C LEU A 45 -16.80 2.22 0.53
N VAL A 46 -15.92 1.27 0.24
CA VAL A 46 -15.64 0.14 1.14
C VAL A 46 -15.09 0.63 2.48
N LEU A 47 -14.17 1.59 2.48
CA LEU A 47 -13.65 2.19 3.71
C LEU A 47 -14.78 2.79 4.55
N ILE A 48 -15.65 3.61 3.96
CA ILE A 48 -16.77 4.22 4.68
C ILE A 48 -17.72 3.14 5.22
N ALA A 49 -18.09 2.16 4.38
CA ALA A 49 -19.01 1.10 4.74
C ALA A 49 -18.51 0.20 5.89
N VAL A 50 -17.19 -0.01 5.99
CA VAL A 50 -16.54 -0.81 7.03
C VAL A 50 -16.17 0.02 8.26
N PHE A 51 -15.81 1.30 8.07
CA PHE A 51 -15.37 2.18 9.16
C PHE A 51 -16.52 2.55 10.10
N LEU A 52 -17.70 2.88 9.55
CA LEU A 52 -18.88 3.22 10.35
C LEU A 52 -19.31 2.10 11.34
N PRO A 53 -19.46 0.82 10.92
CA PRO A 53 -19.79 -0.25 11.86
C PRO A 53 -18.63 -0.55 12.82
N LEU A 54 -17.38 -0.39 12.42
CA LEU A 54 -16.22 -0.57 13.30
C LEU A 54 -16.23 0.46 14.45
N VAL A 55 -16.48 1.74 14.14
CA VAL A 55 -16.59 2.81 15.15
C VAL A 55 -17.76 2.55 16.10
N ASN A 56 -18.93 2.17 15.57
CA ASN A 56 -20.11 1.85 16.38
C ASN A 56 -19.87 0.63 17.28
N LEU A 57 -19.24 -0.43 16.75
CA LEU A 57 -18.88 -1.62 17.52
C LEU A 57 -17.89 -1.29 18.62
N MET A 58 -16.89 -0.45 18.34
CA MET A 58 -15.90 -0.06 19.33
C MET A 58 -16.47 0.85 20.41
N ALA A 59 -17.36 1.78 20.04
CA ALA A 59 -18.12 2.59 20.99
C ALA A 59 -19.05 1.73 21.87
N TRP A 60 -19.65 0.67 21.31
CA TRP A 60 -20.44 -0.29 22.08
C TRP A 60 -19.55 -1.08 23.07
N LEU A 61 -18.42 -1.62 22.62
CA LEU A 61 -17.47 -2.36 23.46
C LEU A 61 -16.98 -1.53 24.65
N LEU A 62 -16.62 -0.26 24.40
CA LEU A 62 -16.24 0.73 25.42
C LEU A 62 -17.35 0.96 26.47
N ARG A 63 -18.62 0.95 26.05
CA ARG A 63 -19.76 1.15 26.96
C ARG A 63 -20.07 -0.11 27.78
N THR A 64 -19.88 -1.30 27.21
CA THR A 64 -20.18 -2.57 27.87
C THR A 64 -19.11 -3.05 28.85
N GLY A 65 -17.97 -2.35 28.96
CA GLY A 65 -16.94 -2.68 29.94
C GLY A 65 -16.31 -4.07 29.73
N HIS A 66 -16.23 -4.55 28.49
CA HIS A 66 -15.53 -5.78 28.14
C HIS A 66 -14.00 -5.56 28.24
N GLU A 67 -13.50 -5.30 29.44
CA GLU A 67 -12.06 -5.13 29.74
C GLU A 67 -11.35 -6.47 30.03
N GLU A 68 -12.11 -7.54 30.27
CA GLU A 68 -11.59 -8.78 30.87
C GLU A 68 -11.03 -9.81 29.86
N ALA A 69 -11.27 -9.65 28.56
CA ALA A 69 -10.71 -10.56 27.56
C ALA A 69 -9.69 -9.78 26.72
N GLY A 70 -8.39 -9.98 26.98
CA GLY A 70 -7.27 -9.45 26.19
C GLY A 70 -7.22 -9.93 24.73
N GLN A 71 -8.34 -10.39 24.18
CA GLN A 71 -8.54 -10.84 22.81
C GLN A 71 -9.60 -9.96 22.18
N LEU A 72 -9.24 -9.27 21.09
CA LEU A 72 -10.24 -8.58 20.28
C LEU A 72 -11.30 -9.60 19.82
N PRO A 73 -12.59 -9.23 19.82
CA PRO A 73 -13.63 -10.11 19.31
C PRO A 73 -13.28 -10.53 17.88
N VAL A 74 -13.42 -11.81 17.55
CA VAL A 74 -13.15 -12.37 16.20
C VAL A 74 -13.84 -11.56 15.09
N ILE A 75 -15.01 -10.98 15.42
CA ILE A 75 -15.77 -10.08 14.55
C ILE A 75 -14.96 -8.83 14.16
N VAL A 76 -14.20 -8.25 15.08
CA VAL A 76 -13.34 -7.09 14.82
C VAL A 76 -12.16 -7.49 13.94
N GLU A 77 -11.53 -8.65 14.18
CA GLU A 77 -10.45 -9.15 13.33
C GLU A 77 -10.91 -9.41 11.89
N MET A 78 -12.12 -9.95 11.71
CA MET A 78 -12.74 -10.13 10.41
C MET A 78 -13.00 -8.79 9.71
N LEU A 79 -13.34 -7.74 10.46
CA LEU A 79 -13.60 -6.40 9.92
C LEU A 79 -12.31 -5.66 9.52
N PHE A 80 -11.17 -6.00 10.13
CA PHE A 80 -9.85 -5.48 9.73
C PHE A 80 -9.34 -6.05 8.40
N ALA A 81 -9.79 -7.22 7.97
CA ALA A 81 -9.38 -7.81 6.70
C ALA A 81 -9.81 -6.96 5.47
N PRO A 82 -11.11 -6.61 5.29
CA PRO A 82 -11.52 -5.75 4.19
C PRO A 82 -10.96 -4.33 4.30
N LEU A 83 -10.74 -3.83 5.52
CA LEU A 83 -10.10 -2.52 5.75
C LEU A 83 -8.67 -2.50 5.20
N ARG A 84 -7.87 -3.53 5.50
CA ARG A 84 -6.50 -3.66 4.97
C ARG A 84 -6.48 -3.73 3.45
N LEU A 85 -7.41 -4.48 2.86
CA LEU A 85 -7.53 -4.58 1.40
C LEU A 85 -7.91 -3.23 0.77
N ALA A 86 -8.87 -2.50 1.36
CA ALA A 86 -9.30 -1.21 0.86
C ALA A 86 -8.19 -0.16 0.93
N LEU A 87 -7.46 -0.08 2.05
CA LEU A 87 -6.27 0.77 2.17
C LEU A 87 -5.23 0.42 1.09
N ARG A 88 -5.04 -0.87 0.80
CA ARG A 88 -4.11 -1.30 -0.24
C ARG A 88 -4.55 -0.86 -1.65
N MET A 89 -5.85 -0.86 -1.93
CA MET A 89 -6.39 -0.33 -3.18
C MET A 89 -6.24 1.19 -3.31
N VAL A 90 -6.37 1.92 -2.20
CA VAL A 90 -6.08 3.37 -2.16
C VAL A 90 -4.62 3.62 -2.49
N LEU A 91 -3.69 2.91 -1.85
CA LEU A 91 -2.25 3.01 -2.13
C LEU A 91 -1.94 2.72 -3.61
N TRP A 92 -2.54 1.66 -4.16
CA TRP A 92 -2.37 1.32 -5.57
C TRP A 92 -2.85 2.43 -6.52
N SER A 93 -3.95 3.10 -6.17
CA SER A 93 -4.50 4.21 -6.95
C SER A 93 -3.56 5.42 -6.98
N PHE A 94 -2.82 5.65 -5.89
CA PHE A 94 -1.74 6.65 -5.83
C PHE A 94 -0.44 6.21 -6.50
N GLY A 95 -0.38 4.98 -7.03
CA GLY A 95 0.79 4.45 -7.74
C GLY A 95 1.73 3.61 -6.89
N PHE A 96 1.39 3.32 -5.64
CA PHE A 96 2.16 2.40 -4.81
C PHE A 96 1.85 0.95 -5.18
N TRP A 97 2.85 0.26 -5.72
CA TRP A 97 2.68 -1.11 -6.15
C TRP A 97 2.54 -2.06 -4.95
N TRP A 98 1.89 -3.21 -5.20
CA TRP A 98 1.84 -4.26 -4.20
C TRP A 98 3.21 -4.92 -4.06
N ILE A 99 3.97 -4.55 -3.04
CA ILE A 99 5.19 -5.24 -2.65
C ILE A 99 4.82 -6.24 -1.55
N PRO A 100 4.86 -7.57 -1.82
CA PRO A 100 4.67 -8.57 -0.78
C PRO A 100 5.89 -8.58 0.13
N VAL A 101 5.67 -8.40 1.44
CA VAL A 101 6.73 -8.55 2.44
C VAL A 101 6.78 -10.02 2.84
N THR A 102 7.80 -10.75 2.36
CA THR A 102 8.09 -12.11 2.80
C THR A 102 9.01 -12.09 4.00
N ASP A 103 8.48 -12.49 5.16
CA ASP A 103 9.30 -12.74 6.34
C ASP A 103 9.70 -14.22 6.39
N HIS A 104 10.97 -14.49 6.05
CA HIS A 104 11.54 -15.84 6.04
C HIS A 104 12.09 -16.31 7.41
N ARG A 105 11.85 -15.55 8.49
CA ARG A 105 12.38 -15.91 9.81
C ARG A 105 11.60 -17.06 10.44
N LYS A 106 12.33 -18.02 11.01
CA LYS A 106 11.79 -19.19 11.71
C LYS A 106 11.07 -18.85 13.03
N GLU A 107 11.51 -17.79 13.71
CA GLU A 107 10.94 -17.36 15.00
C GLU A 107 10.69 -15.85 15.01
N LYS A 108 9.41 -15.47 14.94
CA LYS A 108 8.97 -14.07 14.74
C LYS A 108 8.84 -13.26 16.04
N THR A 109 8.92 -13.92 17.19
CA THR A 109 8.56 -13.37 18.51
C THR A 109 9.73 -13.31 19.51
N GLN A 110 10.85 -14.00 19.26
CA GLN A 110 11.90 -14.17 20.27
C GLN A 110 12.93 -13.03 20.38
N ARG A 111 12.98 -12.08 19.44
CA ARG A 111 14.04 -11.05 19.42
C ARG A 111 13.49 -9.66 19.08
N PRO A 112 14.05 -8.59 19.69
CA PRO A 112 13.70 -7.22 19.36
C PRO A 112 13.93 -6.96 17.87
N LYS A 113 12.91 -6.41 17.23
CA LYS A 113 12.86 -6.18 15.78
C LYS A 113 13.45 -4.80 15.50
N ILE A 114 14.74 -4.74 15.17
CA ILE A 114 15.32 -3.53 14.57
C ILE A 114 14.99 -3.57 13.09
N LEU A 115 14.05 -2.75 12.65
CA LEU A 115 13.72 -2.57 11.24
C LEU A 115 14.64 -1.48 10.68
N VAL A 116 15.51 -1.84 9.75
CA VAL A 116 16.33 -0.87 9.01
C VAL A 116 15.79 -0.81 7.60
N ALA A 117 15.26 0.34 7.21
CA ALA A 117 14.76 0.62 5.88
C ALA A 117 15.40 1.90 5.35
N ASN A 118 15.62 1.96 4.03
CA ASN A 118 16.02 3.19 3.37
C ASN A 118 14.77 4.07 3.22
N HIS A 119 14.85 5.35 3.62
CA HIS A 119 13.72 6.26 3.59
C HIS A 119 13.61 6.84 2.16
N CYS A 120 12.69 6.30 1.38
CA CYS A 120 12.44 6.70 -0.01
C CYS A 120 11.13 7.47 -0.18
N SER A 121 10.22 7.42 0.80
CA SER A 121 8.90 8.05 0.76
C SER A 121 8.38 8.40 2.15
N ILE A 122 7.46 9.37 2.23
CA ILE A 122 6.72 9.70 3.47
C ILE A 122 5.89 8.52 4.00
N MET A 123 5.60 7.55 3.12
CA MET A 123 4.84 6.34 3.43
C MET A 123 5.70 5.21 4.03
N ASP A 124 7.01 5.44 4.24
CA ASP A 124 7.90 4.47 4.90
C ASP A 124 7.90 4.59 6.44
N VAL A 125 7.18 5.58 7.00
CA VAL A 125 6.94 5.76 8.44
C VAL A 125 5.73 4.93 8.87
#